data_AF-A0A957P6A2-F1
#
_entry.id   AF-A0A957P6A2-F1
#
_cell.length_a   1.000
_cell.length_b   1.000
_cell.length_c   1.000
_cell.angle_alpha   90.00
_cell.angle_beta   90.00
_cell.angle_gamma   90.00
#
_symmetry.space_group_name_H-M   'P 1'
#
loop_
_entity.id
_entity.type
_entity.pdbx_description
1 polymer ?
#
loop_
_entity_poly.entity_id
_entity_poly.type
_entity_poly.pdbx_seq_one_letter_code
_entity_poly.pdbx_strand_id
1 'polypeptide(L)'
;MNKTCPVCGTQFEREHGYFLMAIFIGYLLNAFVFAPFVLYFYFNDRLGQAVIPLMIAIIICIPITFRYSRMVWLYLDQALDPRQ
;
A
#
# COMPACT_ATOMS: atom_id res chain seq x y z
N MET A 1 -7.39 3.99 12.38
CA MET A 1 -8.44 4.03 11.34
C MET A 1 -9.77 3.91 12.05
N ASN A 2 -10.76 4.72 11.69
CA ASN A 2 -12.10 4.57 12.26
C ASN A 2 -12.69 3.23 11.81
N LYS A 3 -13.52 2.59 12.64
CA LYS A 3 -14.21 1.34 12.28
C LYS A 3 -15.38 1.58 11.33
N THR A 4 -16.03 2.74 11.49
CA THR A 4 -17.16 3.20 10.69
C THR A 4 -16.88 4.58 10.11
N CYS A 5 -17.50 4.88 8.97
CA CYS A 5 -17.50 6.22 8.41
C CYS A 5 -18.35 7.16 9.29
N PRO A 6 -17.84 8.32 9.71
CA PRO A 6 -18.59 9.24 10.57
C PRO A 6 -19.75 9.95 9.83
N VAL A 7 -19.77 9.93 8.49
CA VAL A 7 -20.78 10.62 7.68
C VAL A 7 -21.92 9.68 7.27
N CYS A 8 -21.60 8.48 6.80
CA CYS A 8 -22.59 7.52 6.30
C CYS A 8 -22.79 6.29 7.19
N GLY A 9 -22.01 6.14 8.27
CA GLY A 9 -22.13 5.01 9.21
C GLY A 9 -21.62 3.66 8.70
N THR A 10 -21.18 3.56 7.44
CA THR A 10 -20.71 2.32 6.82
C THR A 10 -19.50 1.74 7.57
N GLN A 11 -19.53 0.44 7.89
CA GLN A 11 -18.38 -0.27 8.45
C GLN A 11 -17.32 -0.49 7.37
N PHE A 12 -16.07 -0.11 7.66
CA PHE A 12 -14.95 -0.28 6.72
C PHE A 12 -14.49 -1.74 6.61
N GLU A 13 -14.58 -2.51 7.68
CA GLU A 13 -14.38 -3.97 7.63
C GLU A 13 -15.72 -4.64 7.34
N ARG A 14 -15.91 -5.10 6.09
CA ARG A 14 -17.13 -5.82 5.66
C ARG A 14 -17.19 -7.24 6.22
N GLU A 15 -16.04 -7.89 6.32
CA GLU A 15 -15.88 -9.28 6.74
C GLU A 15 -14.58 -9.47 7.52
N HIS A 16 -14.48 -10.55 8.30
CA HIS A 16 -13.26 -10.85 9.04
C HIS A 16 -12.13 -11.16 8.06
N GLY A 17 -11.03 -10.40 8.12
CA GLY A 17 -9.92 -10.55 7.16
C GLY A 17 -10.09 -9.74 5.87
N TYR A 18 -11.04 -8.82 5.77
CA TYR A 18 -11.24 -7.98 4.58
C TYR A 18 -9.96 -7.28 4.06
N PHE A 19 -9.10 -6.80 4.96
CA PHE A 19 -7.85 -6.12 4.59
C PHE A 19 -6.70 -7.05 4.18
N LEU A 20 -6.91 -8.37 4.16
CA LEU A 20 -5.88 -9.32 3.75
C LEU A 20 -5.55 -9.13 2.27
N MET A 21 -6.55 -8.81 1.45
CA MET A 21 -6.35 -8.45 0.04
C MET A 21 -5.66 -7.11 -0.16
N ALA A 22 -5.82 -6.17 0.79
CA ALA A 22 -5.08 -4.92 0.79
C ALA A 22 -3.56 -5.12 1.00
N ILE A 23 -3.07 -6.30 1.37
CA ILE A 23 -1.62 -6.56 1.41
C ILE A 23 -1.05 -6.63 0.00
N PHE A 24 -1.75 -7.27 -0.94
CA PHE A 24 -1.30 -7.40 -2.33
C PHE A 24 -1.19 -6.04 -3.03
N ILE A 25 -2.17 -5.15 -2.80
CA ILE A 25 -2.09 -3.76 -3.27
C ILE A 25 -0.88 -3.04 -2.67
N GLY A 26 -0.51 -3.36 -1.43
CA GLY A 26 0.63 -2.76 -0.75
C GLY A 26 1.95 -3.19 -1.38
N TYR A 27 2.04 -4.43 -1.85
CA TYR A 27 3.20 -4.90 -2.62
C TYR A 27 3.31 -4.22 -3.99
N LEU A 28 2.19 -4.08 -4.70
CA LEU A 28 2.18 -3.33 -5.96
C LEU A 28 2.59 -1.87 -5.74
N LEU A 29 2.03 -1.21 -4.72
CA LEU A 29 2.36 0.18 -4.39
C LEU A 29 3.86 0.33 -4.05
N ASN A 30 4.40 -0.55 -3.21
CA ASN A 30 5.84 -0.55 -2.90
C ASN A 30 6.68 -0.78 -4.16
N ALA A 31 6.31 -1.75 -5.01
CA ALA A 31 7.02 -2.01 -6.25
C ALA A 31 7.05 -0.77 -7.16
N PHE A 32 5.91 -0.09 -7.35
CA PHE A 32 5.84 1.14 -8.15
C PHE A 32 6.64 2.29 -7.54
N VAL A 33 6.60 2.46 -6.22
CA VAL A 33 7.31 3.55 -5.52
C VAL A 33 8.83 3.33 -5.53
N PHE A 34 9.28 2.09 -5.36
CA PHE A 34 10.70 1.77 -5.20
C PHE A 34 11.40 1.28 -6.48
N ALA A 35 10.66 0.92 -7.54
CA ALA A 35 11.25 0.53 -8.83
C ALA A 35 12.21 1.60 -9.41
N PRO A 36 11.89 2.91 -9.40
CA PRO A 36 12.82 3.94 -9.87
C PRO A 36 14.13 3.97 -9.08
N PHE A 37 14.06 3.69 -7.77
CA PHE A 37 15.22 3.67 -6.90
C PHE A 37 16.16 2.51 -7.26
N VAL A 38 15.60 1.32 -7.45
CA VAL A 38 16.38 0.14 -7.89
C VAL A 38 16.99 0.38 -9.28
N LEU A 39 16.20 0.95 -10.20
CA LEU A 39 16.65 1.26 -11.56
C LEU A 39 17.80 2.28 -11.58
N TYR A 40 17.74 3.30 -10.73
CA TYR A 40 18.81 4.27 -10.55
C TYR A 40 20.13 3.60 -10.13
N PHE A 41 20.11 2.72 -9.12
CA PHE A 41 21.32 2.03 -8.68
C PHE A 41 21.84 0.99 -9.70
N TYR A 42 20.94 0.38 -10.47
CA TYR A 42 21.28 -0.53 -11.55
C TYR A 42 22.07 0.18 -12.65
N PHE A 43 21.59 1.32 -13.15
CA PHE A 43 22.28 2.08 -14.22
C PHE A 43 23.60 2.73 -13.78
N ASN A 44 23.85 2.83 -12.48
CA ASN A 44 25.10 3.37 -11.93
C ASN A 44 26.11 2.27 -11.53
N ASP A 45 25.85 0.99 -11.87
CA ASP A 45 26.67 -0.17 -11.48
C ASP A 45 26.91 -0.27 -9.95
N ARG A 46 25.97 0.25 -9.15
CA ARG A 46 26.07 0.34 -7.68
C ARG A 46 24.99 -0.47 -6.97
N LEU A 47 24.45 -1.50 -7.62
CA LEU A 47 23.34 -2.30 -7.08
C LEU A 47 23.63 -2.85 -5.68
N GLY A 48 24.87 -3.28 -5.41
CA GLY A 48 25.27 -3.77 -4.08
C GLY A 48 25.18 -2.72 -2.97
N GLN A 49 25.25 -1.42 -3.30
CA GLN A 49 25.12 -0.32 -2.34
C GLN A 49 23.65 0.11 -2.13
N ALA A 50 22.72 -0.37 -2.95
CA ALA A 50 21.31 0.02 -2.90
C ALA A 50 20.55 -0.58 -1.70
N VAL A 51 21.05 -1.69 -1.13
CA VAL A 51 20.32 -2.48 -0.12
C VAL A 51 20.01 -1.67 1.15
N ILE A 52 21.02 -1.03 1.74
CA ILE A 52 20.88 -0.25 2.98
C ILE A 52 19.92 0.94 2.79
N PRO A 53 20.12 1.83 1.79
CA PRO A 53 19.24 2.99 1.63
C PRO A 53 17.82 2.58 1.22
N LEU A 54 17.65 1.51 0.44
CA LEU A 54 16.32 0.99 0.09
C LEU A 54 15.58 0.45 1.33
N MET A 55 16.26 -0.30 2.20
CA MET A 55 15.68 -0.78 3.46
C MET A 55 15.22 0.38 4.36
N ILE A 56 16.05 1.41 4.51
CA ILE A 56 15.71 2.60 5.29
C ILE A 56 14.49 3.30 4.68
N ALA A 57 14.48 3.48 3.37
CA ALA A 57 13.36 4.12 2.67
C ALA A 57 12.05 3.33 2.83
N ILE A 58 12.09 2.00 2.72
CA ILE A 58 10.94 1.13 2.97
C ILE A 58 10.42 1.34 4.39
N ILE A 59 11.29 1.26 5.41
CA ILE A 59 10.90 1.40 6.82
C ILE A 59 10.19 2.73 7.08
N ILE A 60 10.73 3.82 6.53
CA ILE A 60 10.12 5.16 6.65
C ILE A 60 8.77 5.22 5.93
N CYS A 61 8.64 4.56 4.78
CA CYS A 61 7.41 4.55 4.00
C CYS A 61 6.34 3.56 4.48
N ILE A 62 6.65 2.56 5.32
CA ILE A 62 5.69 1.57 5.85
C ILE A 62 4.34 2.19 6.26
N PRO A 63 4.27 3.22 7.14
CA PRO A 63 2.99 3.78 7.58
C PRO A 63 2.18 4.38 6.42
N ILE A 64 2.86 4.93 5.42
CA ILE A 64 2.27 5.53 4.23
C ILE A 64 1.71 4.42 3.35
N THR A 65 2.54 3.45 2.96
CA THR A 65 2.13 2.37 2.04
C THR A 65 0.98 1.56 2.63
N PHE A 66 1.01 1.28 3.93
CA PHE A 66 -0.04 0.56 4.62
C PHE A 66 -1.38 1.31 4.63
N ARG A 67 -1.36 2.62 4.85
CA ARG A 67 -2.56 3.46 4.84
C ARG A 67 -3.17 3.55 3.45
N TYR A 68 -2.35 3.85 2.44
CA TYR A 68 -2.82 3.99 1.06
C TYR A 68 -3.31 2.68 0.48
N SER A 69 -2.65 1.57 0.80
CA SER A 69 -3.09 0.27 0.29
C SER A 69 -4.52 -0.08 0.73
N ARG A 70 -4.84 0.17 2.00
CA ARG A 70 -6.19 -0.04 2.54
C ARG A 70 -7.22 0.93 1.95
N MET A 71 -6.82 2.17 1.69
CA MET A 71 -7.69 3.15 1.02
C MET A 71 -8.00 2.72 -0.42
N VAL A 72 -6.98 2.36 -1.19
CA VAL A 72 -7.14 1.90 -2.58
C VAL A 72 -8.01 0.64 -2.62
N TRP A 73 -7.81 -0.31 -1.70
CA TRP A 73 -8.68 -1.49 -1.59
C TRP A 73 -10.15 -1.12 -1.33
N LEU A 74 -10.42 -0.22 -0.38
CA LEU A 74 -11.78 0.23 -0.08
C LEU A 74 -12.47 0.86 -1.31
N TYR A 75 -11.75 1.68 -2.07
CA TYR A 75 -12.29 2.28 -3.29
C TYR A 75 -12.52 1.26 -4.40
N LEU A 76 -11.59 0.32 -4.60
CA LEU A 76 -11.72 -0.74 -5.59
C LEU A 76 -12.90 -1.66 -5.26
N ASP A 77 -13.02 -2.07 -4.02
CA ASP A 77 -14.10 -2.94 -3.55
C ASP A 77 -15.47 -2.25 -3.64
N GLN A 78 -15.56 -0.95 -3.30
CA GLN A 78 -16.80 -0.19 -3.50
C GLN A 78 -17.15 0.01 -4.98
N ALA A 79 -16.16 0.10 -5.87
CA ALA A 79 -16.40 0.21 -7.31
C ALA A 79 -16.83 -1.13 -7.93
N LEU A 80 -16.32 -2.25 -7.41
CA LEU A 80 -16.63 -3.60 -7.91
C LEU A 80 -17.95 -4.13 -7.37
N ASP A 81 -18.21 -3.90 -6.08
CA ASP A 81 -19.44 -4.28 -5.37
C ASP A 81 -19.95 -3.10 -4.51
N PRO A 82 -20.66 -2.15 -5.14
CA PRO A 82 -21.25 -1.01 -4.45
C PRO A 82 -22.43 -1.47 -3.58
N ARG A 83 -22.28 -1.38 -2.26
CA ARG A 83 -23.41 -1.54 -1.34
C ARG A 83 -24.13 -0.20 -1.19
N GLN A 84 -25.41 -0.16 -1.58
CA GLN A 84 -26.35 0.90 -1.21
C GLN A 84 -26.61 0.86 0.29
#